data_AF-A0A9P0NXM8-F1
#
_entry.id   AF-A0A9P0NXM8-F1
#
_cell.length_a   1.000
_cell.length_b   1.000
_cell.length_c   1.000
_cell.angle_alpha   90.00
_cell.angle_beta   90.00
_cell.angle_gamma   90.00
#
_symmetry.space_group_name_H-M   'P 1'
#
loop_
_entity.id
_entity.type
_entity.pdbx_description
1 polymer ?
#
loop_
_entity_poly.entity_id
_entity_poly.type
_entity_poly.pdbx_seq_one_letter_code
_entity_poly.pdbx_strand_id
1 'polypeptide(L)'
;MSKMMRKPLKCLIVFSFLIILETLCSEVCNETSKSACNCKLLLDQKRHNLPSLFADCTARGISEVPSLLKSKVNHLDLSFNNIAVLDPNIQNLSSVELYVLELEYNQITRIDEEFFFTAINLEVLDLSHNSIESLDSQTFQHSVKLQKLDLSFNMIKHLPQEIFKPLENLNYLDLSYNLLGGFLESTSLVSNLNPQITELKLNGMNITAFPNDFFHSFEQLQYLSLADNYLLLVPVLPQSLQYLDLSGNKLAYIAAHYLNYPSLKVLRLNRMESLWNIHNYAFYNLPALEKLEITDCPNLNQINELAFDALPEDSRLFPDFISLARNRLNTLNDTYAFIFKNMKGADLTENPWHCDCDILWLQHYRHILYRHNNVRCETPKQMKGKPITNLSSTDLPECFPHVYGKKSHRILIVMLLVTIVMLFGVIFVLIRYPFSWLAANRAVGPNSPYSPPSTPVSVSNNPFTIQ
;
A
#
# COMPACT_ATOMS: atom_id res chain seq x y z
N MET A 1 49.02 8.39 53.67
CA MET A 1 48.87 8.43 52.19
C MET A 1 48.73 6.99 51.71
N SER A 2 47.55 6.41 51.51
CA SER A 2 46.44 6.72 50.58
C SER A 2 46.45 5.72 49.40
N LYS A 3 45.26 5.16 49.12
CA LYS A 3 44.82 4.28 48.01
C LYS A 3 45.14 2.78 48.17
N MET A 4 44.21 1.83 48.05
CA MET A 4 42.79 1.86 47.63
C MET A 4 42.16 0.53 48.07
N MET A 5 41.30 0.55 49.10
CA MET A 5 40.13 -0.33 49.16
C MET A 5 39.03 0.32 48.31
N ARG A 6 38.33 -0.51 47.51
CA ARG A 6 36.99 -0.34 46.89
C ARG A 6 36.98 -0.88 45.45
N LYS A 7 36.75 -2.19 45.31
CA LYS A 7 35.97 -2.75 44.20
C LYS A 7 34.71 -3.35 44.85
N PRO A 8 33.57 -2.63 44.88
CA PRO A 8 32.48 -2.98 45.78
C PRO A 8 31.35 -3.73 45.05
N LEU A 9 30.79 -4.73 45.74
CA LEU A 9 29.38 -5.15 45.77
C LEU A 9 28.62 -5.53 44.48
N LYS A 10 28.90 -4.97 43.31
CA LYS A 10 28.06 -5.16 42.11
C LYS A 10 28.05 -6.58 41.55
N CYS A 11 29.19 -7.30 41.56
CA CYS A 11 29.21 -8.70 41.11
C CYS A 11 28.64 -9.69 42.13
N LEU A 12 28.82 -9.45 43.43
CA LEU A 12 28.25 -10.32 44.46
C LEU A 12 26.71 -10.18 44.51
N ILE A 13 26.18 -8.97 44.34
CA ILE A 13 24.73 -8.72 44.31
C ILE A 13 24.09 -9.39 43.08
N VAL A 14 24.72 -9.37 41.90
CA VAL A 14 24.20 -10.03 40.70
C VAL A 14 24.19 -11.55 40.86
N PHE A 15 25.23 -12.14 41.44
CA PHE A 15 25.31 -13.59 41.68
C PHE A 15 24.34 -14.05 42.78
N SER A 16 24.18 -13.29 43.86
CA SER A 16 23.20 -13.61 44.91
C SER A 16 21.75 -13.34 44.45
N PHE A 17 21.51 -12.36 43.57
CA PHE A 17 20.20 -12.16 42.93
C PHE A 17 19.83 -13.31 41.99
N LEU A 18 20.78 -13.80 41.19
CA LEU A 18 20.56 -14.94 40.28
C LEU A 18 20.19 -16.21 41.04
N ILE A 19 20.88 -16.50 42.16
CA ILE A 19 20.58 -17.66 43.01
C ILE A 19 19.21 -17.52 43.71
N ILE A 20 18.83 -16.30 44.11
CA ILE A 20 17.49 -16.04 44.68
C ILE A 20 16.40 -16.17 43.62
N LEU A 21 16.64 -15.74 42.37
CA LEU A 21 15.70 -15.84 41.25
C LEU A 21 15.48 -17.28 40.78
N GLU A 22 16.51 -18.14 40.79
CA GLU A 22 16.33 -19.58 40.53
C GLU A 22 15.41 -20.24 41.56
N THR A 23 15.46 -19.81 42.83
CA THR A 23 14.56 -20.31 43.89
C THR A 23 13.13 -19.74 43.87
N LEU A 24 12.88 -18.65 43.11
CA LEU A 24 11.55 -18.02 42.97
C LEU A 24 10.68 -18.67 41.88
N CYS A 25 11.22 -19.66 41.17
CA CYS A 25 10.58 -20.36 40.06
C CYS A 25 9.73 -21.56 40.56
N SER A 26 8.79 -21.34 41.49
CA SER A 26 8.34 -22.46 42.34
C SER A 26 6.86 -22.90 42.30
N GLU A 27 5.96 -22.37 41.47
CA GLU A 27 4.60 -22.96 41.33
C GLU A 27 4.10 -23.01 39.87
N VAL A 28 4.04 -21.89 39.13
CA VAL A 28 3.62 -21.87 37.70
C VAL A 28 4.56 -22.67 36.79
N CYS A 29 5.85 -22.67 37.13
CA CYS A 29 6.92 -23.30 36.37
C CYS A 29 7.30 -24.70 36.90
N ASN A 30 6.74 -25.10 38.06
CA ASN A 30 7.22 -26.22 38.83
C ASN A 30 6.06 -27.09 39.34
N GLU A 31 5.24 -27.58 38.43
CA GLU A 31 4.36 -28.71 38.70
C GLU A 31 4.61 -29.84 37.72
N THR A 32 4.61 -31.07 38.23
CA THR A 32 4.67 -32.33 37.48
C THR A 32 3.39 -32.63 36.68
N SER A 33 2.57 -31.61 36.39
CA SER A 33 1.32 -31.72 35.63
C SER A 33 1.56 -31.45 34.13
N LYS A 34 0.69 -31.99 33.27
CA LYS A 34 0.76 -31.84 31.80
C LYS A 34 0.64 -30.37 31.31
N SER A 35 0.41 -29.42 32.21
CA SER A 35 0.17 -28.00 31.97
C SER A 35 1.32 -27.08 32.43
N ALA A 36 2.53 -27.60 32.66
CA ALA A 36 3.66 -26.78 33.10
C ALA A 36 4.14 -25.78 32.02
N CYS A 37 4.20 -24.51 32.38
CA CYS A 37 4.72 -23.42 31.53
C CYS A 37 6.25 -23.48 31.43
N ASN A 38 6.80 -22.98 30.32
CA ASN A 38 8.23 -22.81 30.10
C ASN A 38 8.69 -21.44 30.61
N CYS A 39 9.47 -21.41 31.68
CA CYS A 39 9.88 -20.16 32.29
C CYS A 39 11.33 -19.80 31.96
N LYS A 40 11.57 -18.53 31.64
CA LYS A 40 12.89 -17.98 31.31
C LYS A 40 13.11 -16.65 32.02
N LEU A 41 14.33 -16.46 32.53
CA LEU A 41 14.77 -15.15 33.00
C LEU A 41 15.37 -14.40 31.82
N LEU A 42 14.76 -13.28 31.44
CA LEU A 42 15.22 -12.42 30.35
C LEU A 42 15.66 -11.07 30.91
N LEU A 43 16.60 -10.41 30.23
CA LEU A 43 16.95 -9.02 30.53
C LEU A 43 16.00 -8.12 29.73
N ASP A 44 15.18 -7.35 30.44
CA ASP A 44 14.26 -6.41 29.82
C ASP A 44 15.01 -5.15 29.37
N GLN A 45 15.26 -5.05 28.06
CA GLN A 45 15.96 -3.91 27.47
C GLN A 45 15.19 -2.59 27.62
N LYS A 46 13.85 -2.63 27.68
CA LYS A 46 13.02 -1.44 27.90
C LYS A 46 13.11 -0.94 29.33
N ARG A 47 13.47 -1.82 30.27
CA ARG A 47 13.68 -1.49 31.69
C ARG A 47 15.13 -1.61 32.12
N HIS A 48 16.02 -0.97 31.36
CA HIS A 48 17.42 -0.84 31.75
C HIS A 48 18.12 -2.19 32.02
N ASN A 49 17.75 -3.25 31.29
CA ASN A 49 18.26 -4.62 31.46
C ASN A 49 17.99 -5.19 32.86
N LEU A 50 16.87 -4.86 33.47
CA LEU A 50 16.44 -5.53 34.71
C LEU A 50 16.03 -6.99 34.39
N PRO A 51 16.33 -7.96 35.28
CA PRO A 51 15.85 -9.33 35.13
C PRO A 51 14.32 -9.36 35.18
N SER A 52 13.71 -10.00 34.19
CA SER A 52 12.27 -10.16 34.01
C SER A 52 11.96 -11.65 33.86
N LEU A 53 11.03 -12.16 34.66
CA LEU A 53 10.59 -13.55 34.56
C LEU A 53 9.48 -13.65 33.51
N PHE A 54 9.80 -14.36 32.43
CA PHE A 54 8.88 -14.71 31.36
C PHE A 54 8.36 -16.13 31.57
N ALA A 55 7.05 -16.32 31.50
CA ALA A 55 6.39 -17.62 31.57
C ALA A 55 5.58 -17.86 30.28
N ASP A 56 6.04 -18.82 29.47
CA ASP A 56 5.40 -19.25 28.22
C ASP A 56 4.54 -20.50 28.50
N CYS A 57 3.24 -20.29 28.50
CA CYS A 57 2.21 -21.29 28.69
C CYS A 57 1.43 -21.55 27.38
N THR A 58 2.00 -21.21 26.23
CA THR A 58 1.32 -21.28 24.93
C THR A 58 0.94 -22.72 24.57
N ALA A 59 -0.26 -22.91 24.02
CA ALA A 59 -0.72 -24.18 23.46
C ALA A 59 -0.62 -25.39 24.43
N ARG A 60 -0.94 -25.17 25.71
CA ARG A 60 -0.91 -26.21 26.76
C ARG A 60 -2.27 -26.80 27.09
N GLY A 61 -3.34 -26.33 26.43
CA GLY A 61 -4.71 -26.77 26.70
C GLY A 61 -5.25 -26.29 28.04
N ILE A 62 -4.71 -25.17 28.54
CA ILE A 62 -5.12 -24.54 29.80
C ILE A 62 -6.55 -24.02 29.65
N SER A 63 -7.43 -24.34 30.58
CA SER A 63 -8.83 -23.89 30.56
C SER A 63 -9.12 -22.72 31.50
N GLU A 64 -8.21 -22.44 32.43
CA GLU A 64 -8.35 -21.41 33.45
C GLU A 64 -6.99 -20.77 33.71
N VAL A 65 -6.95 -19.46 33.92
CA VAL A 65 -5.71 -18.78 34.29
C VAL A 65 -5.19 -19.37 35.61
N PRO A 66 -3.91 -19.78 35.69
CA PRO A 66 -3.36 -20.40 36.90
C PRO A 66 -3.61 -19.55 38.16
N SER A 67 -4.31 -20.14 39.13
CA SER A 67 -4.91 -19.44 40.28
C SER A 67 -3.93 -18.91 41.33
N LEU A 68 -2.62 -19.14 41.16
CA LEU A 68 -1.57 -18.62 42.03
C LEU A 68 -0.39 -18.08 41.21
N LEU A 69 -0.55 -16.87 40.67
CA LEU A 69 0.58 -16.05 40.22
C LEU A 69 1.29 -15.37 41.41
N LYS A 70 1.56 -16.11 42.49
CA LYS A 70 2.41 -15.63 43.60
C LYS A 70 3.85 -15.39 43.15
N SER A 71 4.24 -16.01 42.04
CA SER A 71 5.51 -15.76 41.37
C SER A 71 5.52 -14.36 40.75
N LYS A 72 6.66 -13.68 40.90
CA LYS A 72 7.04 -12.40 40.27
C LYS A 72 7.13 -12.49 38.74
N VAL A 73 6.13 -13.07 38.08
CA VAL A 73 6.06 -13.16 36.62
C VAL A 73 5.74 -11.79 36.08
N ASN A 74 6.59 -11.34 35.16
CA ASN A 74 6.53 -10.03 34.57
C ASN A 74 5.86 -10.06 33.19
N HIS A 75 6.00 -11.18 32.50
CA HIS A 75 5.38 -11.44 31.22
C HIS A 75 4.82 -12.87 31.25
N LEU A 76 3.51 -12.99 31.13
CA LEU A 76 2.78 -14.25 31.07
C LEU A 76 2.12 -14.40 29.71
N ASP A 77 2.51 -15.43 28.98
CA ASP A 77 1.91 -15.83 27.71
C ASP A 77 1.02 -17.06 27.92
N LEU A 78 -0.28 -16.88 27.76
CA LEU A 78 -1.33 -17.89 27.86
C LEU A 78 -2.05 -18.07 26.51
N SER A 79 -1.41 -17.71 25.41
CA SER A 79 -1.97 -17.78 24.07
C SER A 79 -2.27 -19.21 23.61
N PHE A 80 -3.17 -19.36 22.63
CA PHE A 80 -3.53 -20.65 22.03
C PHE A 80 -4.02 -21.70 23.05
N ASN A 81 -4.75 -21.28 24.07
CA ASN A 81 -5.31 -22.16 25.10
C ASN A 81 -6.85 -22.22 24.99
N ASN A 82 -7.51 -22.79 26.00
CA ASN A 82 -8.96 -23.01 26.04
C ASN A 82 -9.64 -22.20 27.14
N ILE A 83 -9.09 -21.03 27.50
CA ILE A 83 -9.63 -20.19 28.57
C ILE A 83 -10.95 -19.57 28.09
N ALA A 84 -12.03 -19.78 28.83
CA ALA A 84 -13.36 -19.33 28.44
C ALA A 84 -13.87 -18.10 29.22
N VAL A 85 -13.40 -17.94 30.46
CA VAL A 85 -13.83 -16.88 31.38
C VAL A 85 -12.63 -16.37 32.15
N LEU A 86 -12.53 -15.05 32.29
CA LEU A 86 -11.60 -14.39 33.19
C LEU A 86 -12.35 -13.96 34.45
N ASP A 87 -12.15 -14.68 35.55
CA ASP A 87 -12.91 -14.50 36.81
C ASP A 87 -11.94 -14.45 38.00
N PRO A 88 -11.85 -13.32 38.73
CA PRO A 88 -10.89 -13.14 39.81
C PRO A 88 -11.12 -14.07 41.01
N ASN A 89 -12.35 -14.55 41.20
CA ASN A 89 -12.67 -15.47 42.30
C ASN A 89 -12.14 -16.88 42.04
N ILE A 90 -11.96 -17.23 40.78
CA ILE A 90 -11.44 -18.52 40.32
C ILE A 90 -9.94 -18.39 40.03
N GLN A 91 -9.52 -17.24 39.51
CA GLN A 91 -8.21 -16.98 38.95
C GLN A 91 -7.58 -15.79 39.67
N ASN A 92 -6.74 -16.07 40.66
CA ASN A 92 -6.12 -14.98 41.43
C ASN A 92 -4.89 -14.41 40.70
N LEU A 93 -5.12 -13.41 39.85
CA LEU A 93 -4.10 -12.64 39.15
C LEU A 93 -3.41 -11.59 40.03
N SER A 94 -3.13 -11.90 41.30
CA SER A 94 -2.47 -11.00 42.27
C SER A 94 -0.97 -10.74 41.99
N SER A 95 -0.57 -10.58 40.73
CA SER A 95 0.79 -10.17 40.37
C SER A 95 0.84 -8.67 40.11
N VAL A 96 1.21 -7.92 41.14
CA VAL A 96 1.56 -6.50 41.01
C VAL A 96 2.75 -6.32 40.06
N GLU A 97 3.55 -7.36 39.80
CA GLU A 97 4.73 -7.27 38.94
C GLU A 97 4.45 -7.69 37.49
N LEU A 98 3.19 -7.96 37.10
CA LEU A 98 2.83 -8.30 35.73
C LEU A 98 2.74 -7.05 34.86
N TYR A 99 3.36 -7.11 33.67
CA TYR A 99 3.43 -6.00 32.73
C TYR A 99 2.97 -6.38 31.32
N VAL A 100 3.10 -7.64 30.95
CA VAL A 100 2.62 -8.17 29.68
C VAL A 100 1.77 -9.40 29.97
N LEU A 101 0.56 -9.40 29.44
CA LEU A 101 -0.36 -10.54 29.48
C LEU A 101 -0.89 -10.80 28.07
N GLU A 102 -0.55 -11.97 27.55
CA GLU A 102 -0.92 -12.45 26.22
C GLU A 102 -1.97 -13.57 26.39
N LEU A 103 -3.17 -13.36 25.87
CA LEU A 103 -4.34 -14.24 26.00
C LEU A 103 -4.99 -14.51 24.63
N GLU A 104 -4.28 -14.24 23.53
CA GLU A 104 -4.79 -14.39 22.19
C GLU A 104 -5.09 -15.85 21.83
N TYR A 105 -6.00 -16.07 20.88
CA TYR A 105 -6.42 -17.41 20.45
C TYR A 105 -6.88 -18.30 21.60
N ASN A 106 -7.67 -17.74 22.53
CA ASN A 106 -8.42 -18.48 23.54
C ASN A 106 -9.91 -18.53 23.15
N GLN A 107 -10.80 -18.88 24.10
CA GLN A 107 -12.24 -18.94 23.91
C GLN A 107 -12.96 -17.97 24.86
N ILE A 108 -12.30 -16.86 25.22
CA ILE A 108 -12.78 -15.94 26.25
C ILE A 108 -14.07 -15.28 25.75
N THR A 109 -15.14 -15.46 26.51
CA THR A 109 -16.46 -14.88 26.21
C THR A 109 -16.85 -13.80 27.21
N ARG A 110 -16.33 -13.89 28.43
CA ARG A 110 -16.64 -13.00 29.55
C ARG A 110 -15.38 -12.65 30.33
N ILE A 111 -15.26 -11.37 30.63
CA ILE A 111 -14.25 -10.81 31.52
C ILE A 111 -15.01 -10.20 32.69
N ASP A 112 -14.72 -10.65 33.89
CA ASP A 112 -15.26 -10.06 35.11
C ASP A 112 -14.58 -8.69 35.39
N GLU A 113 -15.35 -7.74 35.91
CA GLU A 113 -14.87 -6.36 36.10
C GLU A 113 -13.68 -6.28 37.07
N GLU A 114 -13.61 -7.19 38.04
CA GLU A 114 -12.57 -7.18 39.07
C GLU A 114 -11.28 -7.92 38.63
N PHE A 115 -11.28 -8.57 37.46
CA PHE A 115 -10.19 -9.46 37.03
C PHE A 115 -8.82 -8.77 36.96
N PHE A 116 -8.79 -7.53 36.44
CA PHE A 116 -7.56 -6.75 36.28
C PHE A 116 -7.25 -5.84 37.47
N PHE A 117 -8.01 -5.89 38.57
CA PHE A 117 -7.85 -4.95 39.71
C PHE A 117 -6.46 -4.96 40.33
N THR A 118 -5.81 -6.11 40.35
CA THR A 118 -4.48 -6.29 40.99
C THR A 118 -3.32 -6.13 40.01
N ALA A 119 -3.59 -6.21 38.69
CA ALA A 119 -2.59 -6.05 37.61
C ALA A 119 -2.29 -4.56 37.31
N ILE A 120 -2.08 -3.75 38.36
CA ILE A 120 -1.96 -2.28 38.27
C ILE A 120 -0.75 -1.79 37.46
N ASN A 121 0.19 -2.68 37.14
CA ASN A 121 1.37 -2.39 36.36
C ASN A 121 1.30 -2.90 34.92
N LEU A 122 0.17 -3.44 34.48
CA LEU A 122 0.00 -3.95 33.13
C LEU A 122 0.25 -2.84 32.09
N GLU A 123 1.14 -3.11 31.13
CA GLU A 123 1.53 -2.20 30.05
C GLU A 123 1.05 -2.72 28.68
N VAL A 124 0.97 -4.04 28.50
CA VAL A 124 0.52 -4.70 27.28
C VAL A 124 -0.49 -5.78 27.63
N LEU A 125 -1.65 -5.72 26.98
CA LEU A 125 -2.70 -6.72 27.08
C LEU A 125 -3.15 -7.11 25.67
N ASP A 126 -2.99 -8.39 25.34
CA ASP A 126 -3.52 -8.97 24.11
C ASP A 126 -4.69 -9.92 24.45
N LEU A 127 -5.88 -9.56 24.01
CA LEU A 127 -7.12 -10.34 24.11
C LEU A 127 -7.66 -10.68 22.71
N SER A 128 -6.84 -10.55 21.67
CA SER A 128 -7.26 -10.76 20.29
C SER A 128 -7.66 -12.21 20.01
N HIS A 129 -8.42 -12.44 18.94
CA HIS A 129 -8.84 -13.80 18.54
C HIS A 129 -9.53 -14.58 19.68
N ASN A 130 -10.47 -13.94 20.36
CA ASN A 130 -11.33 -14.54 21.38
C ASN A 130 -12.80 -14.44 20.93
N SER A 131 -13.76 -14.57 21.85
CA SER A 131 -15.20 -14.49 21.56
C SER A 131 -15.91 -13.50 22.49
N ILE A 132 -15.22 -12.41 22.85
CA ILE A 132 -15.75 -11.39 23.77
C ILE A 132 -16.87 -10.62 23.05
N GLU A 133 -18.06 -10.61 23.65
CA GLU A 133 -19.22 -9.87 23.09
C GLU A 133 -19.42 -8.50 23.72
N SER A 134 -19.00 -8.33 24.97
CA SER A 134 -19.17 -7.11 25.76
C SER A 134 -18.09 -6.99 26.82
N LEU A 135 -17.79 -5.75 27.21
CA LEU A 135 -16.91 -5.42 28.33
C LEU A 135 -17.73 -4.67 29.39
N ASP A 136 -17.42 -4.86 30.66
CA ASP A 136 -17.95 -4.00 31.71
C ASP A 136 -17.24 -2.64 31.68
N SER A 137 -17.95 -1.56 32.01
CA SER A 137 -17.41 -0.21 32.19
C SER A 137 -16.18 -0.10 33.10
N GLN A 138 -16.02 -1.01 34.07
CA GLN A 138 -14.94 -1.01 35.05
C GLN A 138 -13.79 -1.97 34.71
N THR A 139 -13.90 -2.75 33.62
CA THR A 139 -12.92 -3.78 33.23
C THR A 139 -11.47 -3.26 33.26
N PHE A 140 -11.24 -2.01 32.83
CA PHE A 140 -9.90 -1.43 32.75
C PHE A 140 -9.63 -0.33 33.79
N GLN A 141 -10.48 -0.18 34.81
CA GLN A 141 -10.45 0.94 35.76
C GLN A 141 -9.09 1.12 36.46
N HIS A 142 -8.37 0.02 36.71
CA HIS A 142 -7.09 0.03 37.43
C HIS A 142 -5.87 -0.13 36.51
N SER A 143 -6.07 -0.30 35.20
CA SER A 143 -4.99 -0.53 34.22
C SER A 143 -4.34 0.77 33.72
N VAL A 144 -4.07 1.72 34.62
CA VAL A 144 -3.63 3.09 34.27
C VAL A 144 -2.28 3.16 33.54
N LYS A 145 -1.46 2.10 33.63
CA LYS A 145 -0.17 1.99 32.93
C LYS A 145 -0.26 1.34 31.55
N LEU A 146 -1.45 0.89 31.15
CA LEU A 146 -1.63 0.19 29.88
C LEU A 146 -1.27 1.11 28.72
N GLN A 147 -0.37 0.63 27.86
CA GLN A 147 0.13 1.33 26.69
C GLN A 147 -0.41 0.70 25.41
N LYS A 148 -0.59 -0.62 25.41
CA LYS A 148 -1.10 -1.38 24.26
C LYS A 148 -2.25 -2.29 24.68
N LEU A 149 -3.36 -2.15 23.97
CA LEU A 149 -4.51 -3.01 24.11
C LEU A 149 -4.92 -3.54 22.74
N ASP A 150 -4.90 -4.87 22.58
CA ASP A 150 -5.43 -5.54 21.41
C ASP A 150 -6.71 -6.29 21.78
N LEU A 151 -7.83 -5.90 21.16
CA LEU A 151 -9.14 -6.52 21.29
C LEU A 151 -9.64 -7.01 19.93
N SER A 152 -8.77 -7.09 18.93
CA SER A 152 -9.15 -7.44 17.56
C SER A 152 -9.66 -8.88 17.44
N PHE A 153 -10.43 -9.18 16.39
CA PHE A 153 -11.00 -10.51 16.17
C PHE A 153 -11.79 -11.04 17.39
N ASN A 154 -12.68 -10.20 17.91
CA ASN A 154 -13.68 -10.55 18.91
C ASN A 154 -15.09 -10.29 18.34
N MET A 155 -16.12 -10.35 19.18
CA MET A 155 -17.52 -10.20 18.77
C MET A 155 -18.16 -8.97 19.43
N ILE A 156 -17.36 -7.95 19.76
CA ILE A 156 -17.80 -6.77 20.52
C ILE A 156 -18.76 -5.95 19.66
N LYS A 157 -19.97 -5.70 20.16
CA LYS A 157 -21.03 -4.94 19.46
C LYS A 157 -21.13 -3.49 19.94
N HIS A 158 -20.79 -3.24 21.20
CA HIS A 158 -20.87 -1.93 21.85
C HIS A 158 -19.72 -1.75 22.84
N LEU A 159 -19.33 -0.51 23.08
CA LEU A 159 -18.38 -0.15 24.13
C LEU A 159 -19.12 0.65 25.22
N PRO A 160 -18.93 0.32 26.51
CA PRO A 160 -19.41 1.15 27.60
C PRO A 160 -18.85 2.58 27.50
N GLN A 161 -19.59 3.54 28.05
CA GLN A 161 -19.13 4.91 28.06
C GLN A 161 -17.84 5.04 28.88
N GLU A 162 -16.86 5.77 28.36
CA GLU A 162 -15.58 6.05 29.05
C GLU A 162 -14.72 4.80 29.38
N ILE A 163 -14.96 3.63 28.76
CA ILE A 163 -14.22 2.38 29.05
C ILE A 163 -12.69 2.52 28.96
N PHE A 164 -12.20 3.40 28.08
CA PHE A 164 -10.77 3.67 27.90
C PHE A 164 -10.28 4.93 28.61
N LYS A 165 -11.15 5.68 29.30
CA LYS A 165 -10.78 6.91 30.03
C LYS A 165 -9.69 6.68 31.09
N PRO A 166 -9.71 5.58 31.88
CA PRO A 166 -8.65 5.33 32.87
C PRO A 166 -7.28 5.05 32.25
N LEU A 167 -7.22 4.69 30.97
CA LEU A 167 -6.02 4.23 30.28
C LEU A 167 -5.16 5.40 29.79
N GLU A 168 -4.74 6.29 30.68
CA GLU A 168 -4.10 7.57 30.35
C GLU A 168 -2.83 7.43 29.48
N ASN A 169 -2.14 6.28 29.54
CA ASN A 169 -0.91 6.00 28.79
C ASN A 169 -1.13 5.20 27.49
N LEU A 170 -2.38 4.90 27.15
CA LEU A 170 -2.70 4.07 25.99
C LEU A 170 -2.32 4.79 24.70
N ASN A 171 -1.39 4.19 23.95
CA ASN A 171 -0.92 4.71 22.68
C ASN A 171 -1.27 3.80 21.49
N TYR A 172 -1.54 2.52 21.74
CA TYR A 172 -1.94 1.54 20.74
C TYR A 172 -3.29 0.93 21.11
N LEU A 173 -4.24 0.97 20.18
CA LEU A 173 -5.52 0.30 20.31
C LEU A 173 -5.90 -0.38 18.99
N ASP A 174 -6.13 -1.69 19.04
CA ASP A 174 -6.69 -2.45 17.93
C ASP A 174 -8.08 -2.99 18.29
N LEU A 175 -9.09 -2.55 17.54
CA LEU A 175 -10.48 -3.02 17.64
C LEU A 175 -10.93 -3.72 16.36
N SER A 176 -10.01 -4.01 15.44
CA SER A 176 -10.31 -4.58 14.13
C SER A 176 -11.10 -5.88 14.22
N TYR A 177 -11.92 -6.17 13.21
CA TYR A 177 -12.68 -7.42 13.10
C TYR A 177 -13.58 -7.69 14.32
N ASN A 178 -14.20 -6.63 14.84
CA ASN A 178 -15.32 -6.69 15.78
C ASN A 178 -16.62 -6.28 15.08
N LEU A 179 -17.72 -6.25 15.83
CA LEU A 179 -19.05 -5.86 15.35
C LEU A 179 -19.41 -4.40 15.72
N LEU A 180 -18.40 -3.55 15.89
CA LEU A 180 -18.54 -2.16 16.35
C LEU A 180 -18.94 -1.17 15.25
N GLY A 181 -18.98 -1.56 13.97
CA GLY A 181 -19.18 -0.60 12.87
C GLY A 181 -20.43 0.28 12.99
N GLY A 182 -21.60 -0.34 13.19
CA GLY A 182 -22.84 0.42 13.37
C GLY A 182 -22.88 1.26 14.66
N PHE A 183 -22.14 0.86 15.69
CA PHE A 183 -21.97 1.65 16.91
C PHE A 183 -21.10 2.89 16.65
N LEU A 184 -19.98 2.75 15.92
CA LEU A 184 -19.08 3.85 15.57
C LEU A 184 -19.69 4.82 14.54
N GLU A 185 -20.58 4.33 13.68
CA GLU A 185 -21.37 5.14 12.73
C GLU A 185 -22.40 6.05 13.41
N SER A 186 -22.92 5.64 14.56
CA SER A 186 -24.04 6.32 15.24
C SER A 186 -23.61 7.14 16.46
N THR A 187 -22.42 6.87 17.01
CA THR A 187 -21.91 7.57 18.19
C THR A 187 -21.15 8.84 17.81
N SER A 188 -21.59 9.98 18.36
CA SER A 188 -20.78 11.21 18.38
C SER A 188 -19.70 11.18 19.49
N LEU A 189 -19.69 10.14 20.33
CA LEU A 189 -18.87 10.09 21.53
C LEU A 189 -17.52 9.47 21.21
N VAL A 190 -16.63 10.32 20.69
CA VAL A 190 -15.19 10.06 20.68
C VAL A 190 -14.67 9.81 22.10
N SER A 191 -15.39 10.24 23.14
CA SER A 191 -15.03 10.03 24.55
C SER A 191 -14.94 8.55 24.97
N ASN A 192 -15.53 7.64 24.18
CA ASN A 192 -15.34 6.21 24.39
C ASN A 192 -13.92 5.76 24.01
N LEU A 193 -13.20 6.55 23.22
CA LEU A 193 -11.83 6.33 22.79
C LEU A 193 -10.89 7.33 23.47
N ASN A 194 -9.65 6.91 23.77
CA ASN A 194 -8.67 7.79 24.38
C ASN A 194 -8.06 8.73 23.30
N PRO A 195 -8.20 10.06 23.41
CA PRO A 195 -7.67 11.00 22.41
C PRO A 195 -6.13 11.05 22.34
N GLN A 196 -5.43 10.46 23.31
CA GLN A 196 -3.96 10.36 23.33
C GLN A 196 -3.39 9.21 22.49
N ILE A 197 -4.26 8.39 21.88
CA ILE A 197 -3.83 7.26 21.04
C ILE A 197 -3.01 7.74 19.85
N THR A 198 -1.87 7.09 19.61
CA THR A 198 -0.99 7.36 18.46
C THR A 198 -1.16 6.34 17.33
N GLU A 199 -1.61 5.13 17.65
CA GLU A 199 -1.89 4.04 16.71
C GLU A 199 -3.28 3.45 16.96
N LEU A 200 -4.16 3.60 15.96
CA LEU A 200 -5.54 3.10 16.01
C LEU A 200 -5.83 2.21 14.80
N LYS A 201 -6.36 1.02 15.06
CA LYS A 201 -6.76 0.08 14.01
C LYS A 201 -8.24 -0.28 14.15
N LEU A 202 -8.96 -0.10 13.05
CA LEU A 202 -10.40 -0.24 12.95
C LEU A 202 -10.78 -1.06 11.71
N ASN A 203 -9.99 -2.08 11.37
CA ASN A 203 -10.17 -2.82 10.13
C ASN A 203 -11.38 -3.76 10.19
N GLY A 204 -12.02 -4.07 9.07
CA GLY A 204 -12.93 -5.21 9.02
C GLY A 204 -14.17 -5.09 9.92
N MET A 205 -14.66 -3.88 10.20
CA MET A 205 -15.80 -3.65 11.10
C MET A 205 -17.11 -3.32 10.37
N ASN A 206 -17.12 -3.46 9.04
CA ASN A 206 -18.24 -3.12 8.18
C ASN A 206 -18.67 -1.64 8.21
N ILE A 207 -17.74 -0.71 8.46
CA ILE A 207 -18.04 0.73 8.52
C ILE A 207 -18.27 1.29 7.12
N THR A 208 -19.36 2.02 6.91
CA THR A 208 -19.74 2.71 5.67
C THR A 208 -19.39 4.19 5.67
N ALA A 209 -19.46 4.84 6.83
CA ALA A 209 -19.09 6.24 7.05
C ALA A 209 -18.74 6.49 8.52
N PHE A 210 -18.08 7.60 8.81
CA PHE A 210 -17.94 8.09 10.19
C PHE A 210 -18.78 9.37 10.36
N PRO A 211 -19.29 9.64 11.57
CA PRO A 211 -19.84 10.95 11.90
C PRO A 211 -18.84 12.08 11.60
N ASN A 212 -19.37 13.26 11.31
CA ASN A 212 -18.54 14.46 11.21
C ASN A 212 -17.74 14.64 12.50
N ASP A 213 -16.48 15.05 12.36
CA ASP A 213 -15.57 15.33 13.47
C ASP A 213 -15.21 14.13 14.36
N PHE A 214 -15.56 12.89 13.97
CA PHE A 214 -15.21 11.68 14.74
C PHE A 214 -13.71 11.62 15.06
N PHE A 215 -12.85 11.97 14.11
CA PHE A 215 -11.40 11.93 14.33
C PHE A 215 -10.80 13.25 14.87
N HIS A 216 -11.61 14.29 15.10
CA HIS A 216 -11.12 15.65 15.40
C HIS A 216 -10.28 15.72 16.69
N SER A 217 -10.62 14.92 17.71
CA SER A 217 -9.92 14.96 19.00
C SER A 217 -8.64 14.11 19.07
N PHE A 218 -8.35 13.31 18.04
CA PHE A 218 -7.16 12.45 18.00
C PHE A 218 -5.93 13.21 17.50
N GLU A 219 -5.54 14.25 18.23
CA GLU A 219 -4.47 15.17 17.81
C GLU A 219 -3.11 14.49 17.71
N GLN A 220 -2.88 13.40 18.46
CA GLN A 220 -1.61 12.67 18.48
C GLN A 220 -1.58 11.45 17.54
N LEU A 221 -2.66 11.19 16.78
CA LEU A 221 -2.78 9.99 15.95
C LEU A 221 -1.84 10.04 14.75
N GLN A 222 -0.93 9.07 14.69
CA GLN A 222 0.10 8.96 13.66
C GLN A 222 -0.15 7.79 12.73
N TYR A 223 -0.74 6.70 13.24
CA TYR A 223 -1.05 5.50 12.47
C TYR A 223 -2.54 5.21 12.55
N LEU A 224 -3.19 5.19 11.38
CA LEU A 224 -4.60 4.82 11.27
C LEU A 224 -4.78 3.76 10.19
N SER A 225 -5.43 2.67 10.56
CA SER A 225 -5.86 1.63 9.63
C SER A 225 -7.37 1.50 9.66
N LEU A 226 -8.00 1.76 8.52
CA LEU A 226 -9.44 1.60 8.27
C LEU A 226 -9.69 0.54 7.19
N ALA A 227 -8.76 -0.38 7.01
CA ALA A 227 -8.77 -1.36 5.93
C ALA A 227 -9.96 -2.32 6.03
N ASP A 228 -10.37 -2.87 4.89
CA ASP A 228 -11.39 -3.90 4.76
C ASP A 228 -12.75 -3.49 5.40
N ASN A 229 -13.09 -2.20 5.29
CA ASN A 229 -14.41 -1.66 5.61
C ASN A 229 -15.22 -1.39 4.31
N TYR A 230 -16.37 -0.71 4.43
CA TYR A 230 -17.24 -0.34 3.30
C TYR A 230 -17.25 1.18 3.04
N LEU A 231 -16.16 1.89 3.37
CA LEU A 231 -16.10 3.34 3.20
C LEU A 231 -16.27 3.71 1.72
N LEU A 232 -17.22 4.60 1.46
CA LEU A 232 -17.46 5.17 0.12
C LEU A 232 -16.58 6.39 -0.15
N LEU A 233 -16.14 7.08 0.91
CA LEU A 233 -15.36 8.31 0.89
C LEU A 233 -14.28 8.25 1.98
N VAL A 234 -13.21 9.06 1.83
CA VAL A 234 -12.23 9.24 2.91
C VAL A 234 -12.85 10.13 3.99
N PRO A 235 -12.86 9.72 5.27
CA PRO A 235 -13.31 10.58 6.37
C PRO A 235 -12.35 11.75 6.59
N VAL A 236 -12.77 12.76 7.37
CA VAL A 236 -11.89 13.85 7.80
C VAL A 236 -10.96 13.31 8.88
N LEU A 237 -9.65 13.36 8.63
CA LEU A 237 -8.61 12.79 9.51
C LEU A 237 -7.73 13.88 10.15
N PRO A 238 -7.03 13.57 11.25
CA PRO A 238 -6.13 14.52 11.90
C PRO A 238 -4.87 14.81 11.06
N GLN A 239 -4.33 16.02 11.20
CA GLN A 239 -3.16 16.50 10.44
C GLN A 239 -1.82 15.87 10.89
N SER A 240 -1.81 15.22 12.05
CA SER A 240 -0.66 14.50 12.62
C SER A 240 -0.41 13.14 11.96
N LEU A 241 -1.32 12.67 11.11
CA LEU A 241 -1.28 11.33 10.54
C LEU A 241 -0.07 11.12 9.61
N GLN A 242 0.66 10.03 9.84
CA GLN A 242 1.85 9.63 9.07
C GLN A 242 1.63 8.34 8.28
N TYR A 243 0.76 7.46 8.74
CA TYR A 243 0.40 6.22 8.07
C TYR A 243 -1.12 6.11 7.96
N LEU A 244 -1.61 5.88 6.74
CA LEU A 244 -3.02 5.67 6.44
C LEU A 244 -3.21 4.43 5.56
N ASP A 245 -3.96 3.46 6.08
CA ASP A 245 -4.41 2.30 5.30
C ASP A 245 -5.93 2.36 5.09
N LEU A 246 -6.33 2.50 3.83
CA LEU A 246 -7.72 2.50 3.37
C LEU A 246 -8.00 1.29 2.47
N SER A 247 -7.10 0.31 2.43
CA SER A 247 -7.22 -0.86 1.54
C SER A 247 -8.55 -1.59 1.74
N GLY A 248 -9.08 -2.26 0.72
CA GLY A 248 -10.29 -3.09 0.83
C GLY A 248 -11.60 -2.32 0.97
N ASN A 249 -11.59 -0.98 0.91
CA ASN A 249 -12.79 -0.15 0.98
C ASN A 249 -13.48 -0.01 -0.40
N LYS A 250 -14.60 0.74 -0.43
CA LYS A 250 -15.47 0.89 -1.62
C LYS A 250 -15.38 2.28 -2.26
N LEU A 251 -14.28 3.00 -2.07
CA LEU A 251 -14.05 4.30 -2.72
C LEU A 251 -14.03 4.12 -4.25
N ALA A 252 -14.87 4.88 -4.95
CA ALA A 252 -14.95 4.83 -6.41
C ALA A 252 -13.82 5.63 -7.10
N TYR A 253 -13.39 6.72 -6.46
CA TYR A 253 -12.34 7.59 -6.95
C TYR A 253 -11.56 8.24 -5.80
N ILE A 254 -10.37 8.75 -6.11
CA ILE A 254 -9.53 9.53 -5.19
C ILE A 254 -9.36 10.95 -5.75
N ALA A 255 -9.48 11.96 -4.89
CA ALA A 255 -9.36 13.36 -5.25
C ALA A 255 -8.67 14.18 -4.15
N ALA A 256 -8.09 15.31 -4.55
CA ALA A 256 -7.21 16.14 -3.70
C ALA A 256 -7.89 16.63 -2.42
N HIS A 257 -9.19 16.94 -2.47
CA HIS A 257 -9.94 17.45 -1.32
C HIS A 257 -10.15 16.41 -0.22
N TYR A 258 -9.99 15.12 -0.53
CA TYR A 258 -10.05 14.03 0.45
C TYR A 258 -8.68 13.73 1.10
N LEU A 259 -7.58 14.16 0.48
CA LEU A 259 -6.22 13.82 0.88
C LEU A 259 -5.38 15.09 1.10
N ASN A 260 -5.64 15.80 2.19
CA ASN A 260 -4.91 16.99 2.58
C ASN A 260 -4.19 16.78 3.92
N TYR A 261 -3.10 16.00 3.88
CA TYR A 261 -2.38 15.52 5.06
C TYR A 261 -0.86 15.67 4.86
N PRO A 262 -0.27 16.81 5.26
CA PRO A 262 1.11 17.15 4.95
C PRO A 262 2.14 16.27 5.65
N SER A 263 1.77 15.63 6.75
CA SER A 263 2.61 14.71 7.53
C SER A 263 2.58 13.28 7.00
N LEU A 264 1.71 12.97 6.04
CA LEU A 264 1.45 11.60 5.61
C LEU A 264 2.62 11.05 4.79
N LYS A 265 3.22 9.97 5.31
CA LYS A 265 4.36 9.27 4.70
C LYS A 265 3.94 8.01 3.95
N VAL A 266 2.94 7.29 4.46
CA VAL A 266 2.50 6.03 3.86
C VAL A 266 1.01 6.08 3.61
N LEU A 267 0.62 5.83 2.35
CA LEU A 267 -0.76 5.67 1.93
C LEU A 267 -0.95 4.32 1.24
N ARG A 268 -1.91 3.53 1.74
CA ARG A 268 -2.28 2.24 1.15
C ARG A 268 -3.74 2.26 0.70
N LEU A 269 -3.92 1.94 -0.58
CA LEU A 269 -5.19 1.87 -1.30
C LEU A 269 -5.26 0.53 -2.05
N ASN A 270 -4.88 -0.55 -1.37
CA ASN A 270 -4.84 -1.88 -2.00
C ASN A 270 -6.23 -2.52 -2.01
N ARG A 271 -6.47 -3.51 -2.87
CA ARG A 271 -7.73 -4.28 -2.93
C ARG A 271 -8.98 -3.41 -3.05
N MET A 272 -8.88 -2.28 -3.75
CA MET A 272 -9.99 -1.34 -3.91
C MET A 272 -10.87 -1.75 -5.08
N GLU A 273 -11.85 -2.62 -4.81
CA GLU A 273 -12.71 -3.20 -5.86
C GLU A 273 -13.49 -2.14 -6.65
N SER A 274 -13.94 -1.07 -6.01
CA SER A 274 -14.73 -0.01 -6.66
C SER A 274 -13.89 1.07 -7.33
N LEU A 275 -12.58 1.13 -7.06
CA LEU A 275 -11.72 2.22 -7.49
C LEU A 275 -11.46 2.14 -9.00
N TRP A 276 -11.98 3.10 -9.75
CA TRP A 276 -11.82 3.17 -11.20
C TRP A 276 -11.10 4.45 -11.67
N ASN A 277 -10.97 5.47 -10.81
CA ASN A 277 -10.36 6.74 -11.18
C ASN A 277 -9.48 7.36 -10.08
N ILE A 278 -8.37 7.95 -10.47
CA ILE A 278 -7.54 8.82 -9.63
C ILE A 278 -7.51 10.19 -10.31
N HIS A 279 -8.10 11.20 -9.65
CA HIS A 279 -8.24 12.53 -10.22
C HIS A 279 -6.90 13.28 -10.32
N ASN A 280 -6.88 14.32 -11.13
CA ASN A 280 -5.79 15.29 -11.21
C ASN A 280 -5.49 15.84 -9.80
N TYR A 281 -4.21 16.01 -9.49
CA TYR A 281 -3.74 16.53 -8.22
C TYR A 281 -4.16 15.72 -6.98
N ALA A 282 -4.63 14.48 -7.15
CA ALA A 282 -5.10 13.63 -6.05
C ALA A 282 -4.11 13.51 -4.88
N PHE A 283 -2.81 13.52 -5.18
CA PHE A 283 -1.75 13.38 -4.19
C PHE A 283 -0.96 14.68 -3.96
N TYR A 284 -1.41 15.80 -4.52
CA TYR A 284 -0.71 17.09 -4.49
C TYR A 284 -0.45 17.60 -3.06
N ASN A 285 -1.40 17.40 -2.15
CA ASN A 285 -1.31 17.87 -0.77
C ASN A 285 -0.61 16.87 0.18
N LEU A 286 0.23 15.98 -0.35
CA LEU A 286 0.98 14.96 0.42
C LEU A 286 2.51 15.12 0.26
N PRO A 287 3.11 16.27 0.64
CA PRO A 287 4.52 16.57 0.41
C PRO A 287 5.51 15.68 1.17
N ALA A 288 5.07 14.93 2.20
CA ALA A 288 5.91 14.01 2.96
C ALA A 288 5.74 12.55 2.52
N LEU A 289 4.98 12.29 1.45
CA LEU A 289 4.67 10.92 1.03
C LEU A 289 5.96 10.19 0.62
N GLU A 290 6.29 9.13 1.33
CA GLU A 290 7.44 8.25 1.08
C GLU A 290 6.99 6.97 0.35
N LYS A 291 5.77 6.48 0.63
CA LYS A 291 5.28 5.21 0.10
C LYS A 291 3.82 5.28 -0.31
N LEU A 292 3.55 4.94 -1.56
CA LEU A 292 2.20 4.81 -2.11
C LEU A 292 1.97 3.40 -2.63
N GLU A 293 0.97 2.71 -2.11
CA GLU A 293 0.55 1.41 -2.60
C GLU A 293 -0.89 1.45 -3.13
N ILE A 294 -1.05 1.12 -4.41
CA ILE A 294 -2.35 0.96 -5.07
C ILE A 294 -2.26 -0.35 -5.84
N THR A 295 -2.49 -1.47 -5.16
CA THR A 295 -2.40 -2.81 -5.76
C THR A 295 -3.71 -3.55 -5.70
N ASP A 296 -3.91 -4.51 -6.60
CA ASP A 296 -5.12 -5.34 -6.61
C ASP A 296 -6.42 -4.53 -6.79
N CYS A 297 -6.38 -3.47 -7.61
CA CYS A 297 -7.53 -2.63 -7.94
C CYS A 297 -8.06 -3.01 -9.34
N PRO A 298 -9.03 -3.95 -9.45
CA PRO A 298 -9.38 -4.59 -10.71
C PRO A 298 -10.09 -3.67 -11.72
N ASN A 299 -10.58 -2.51 -11.28
CA ASN A 299 -11.25 -1.52 -12.13
C ASN A 299 -10.37 -0.31 -12.48
N LEU A 300 -9.17 -0.23 -11.90
CA LEU A 300 -8.23 0.87 -12.17
C LEU A 300 -7.44 0.59 -13.45
N ASN A 301 -7.84 1.24 -14.55
CA ASN A 301 -7.24 1.05 -15.87
C ASN A 301 -6.38 2.23 -16.34
N GLN A 302 -6.46 3.37 -15.67
CA GLN A 302 -5.66 4.55 -15.93
C GLN A 302 -5.40 5.31 -14.63
N ILE A 303 -4.29 6.04 -14.60
CA ILE A 303 -4.02 7.09 -13.63
C ILE A 303 -3.94 8.38 -14.43
N ASN A 304 -4.36 9.51 -13.86
CA ASN A 304 -4.17 10.78 -14.52
C ASN A 304 -2.69 11.22 -14.41
N GLU A 305 -2.10 11.73 -15.49
CA GLU A 305 -0.70 12.19 -15.50
C GLU A 305 -0.43 13.34 -14.53
N LEU A 306 -1.46 14.14 -14.23
CA LEU A 306 -1.42 15.25 -13.28
C LEU A 306 -1.75 14.80 -11.84
N ALA A 307 -1.99 13.51 -11.58
CA ALA A 307 -2.33 13.03 -10.23
C ALA A 307 -1.23 13.34 -9.20
N PHE A 308 0.01 13.41 -9.65
CA PHE A 308 1.22 13.65 -8.86
C PHE A 308 1.83 15.06 -9.04
N ASP A 309 1.05 16.00 -9.60
CA ASP A 309 1.45 17.39 -9.96
C ASP A 309 2.14 17.56 -11.32
N ALA A 310 2.09 18.79 -11.84
CA ALA A 310 2.77 19.27 -13.04
C ALA A 310 3.34 20.68 -12.79
N LEU A 311 4.34 20.80 -11.93
CA LEU A 311 5.05 22.06 -11.66
C LEU A 311 6.56 21.82 -11.41
N PRO A 312 7.43 22.84 -11.61
CA PRO A 312 8.76 22.69 -12.19
C PRO A 312 9.86 22.13 -11.26
N GLU A 313 10.63 21.22 -11.86
CA GLU A 313 11.95 20.60 -11.61
C GLU A 313 12.65 20.62 -10.23
N ASP A 314 12.44 21.57 -9.32
CA ASP A 314 13.42 21.82 -8.25
C ASP A 314 12.92 21.73 -6.81
N SER A 315 11.62 21.46 -6.53
CA SER A 315 11.15 21.53 -5.12
C SER A 315 9.88 20.74 -4.77
N ARG A 316 9.94 19.39 -4.75
CA ARG A 316 9.55 18.52 -3.60
C ARG A 316 9.32 17.03 -3.94
N LEU A 317 9.87 16.20 -3.05
CA LEU A 317 9.50 14.86 -2.54
C LEU A 317 8.36 14.10 -3.25
N PHE A 318 8.71 13.29 -4.25
CA PHE A 318 7.87 12.16 -4.71
C PHE A 318 8.02 10.98 -3.74
N PRO A 319 7.07 10.03 -3.71
CA PRO A 319 7.25 8.82 -2.93
C PRO A 319 8.53 8.10 -3.34
N ASP A 320 9.34 7.73 -2.34
CA ASP A 320 10.49 6.85 -2.50
C ASP A 320 10.10 5.53 -3.17
N PHE A 321 8.87 5.05 -2.90
CA PHE A 321 8.37 3.81 -3.44
C PHE A 321 6.90 3.90 -3.89
N ILE A 322 6.62 3.46 -5.12
CA ILE A 322 5.25 3.28 -5.63
C ILE A 322 5.00 1.83 -6.02
N SER A 323 3.85 1.29 -5.64
CA SER A 323 3.38 0.01 -6.15
C SER A 323 2.03 0.17 -6.83
N LEU A 324 2.01 -0.12 -8.13
CA LEU A 324 0.82 -0.15 -9.00
C LEU A 324 0.54 -1.57 -9.52
N ALA A 325 1.10 -2.58 -8.87
CA ALA A 325 1.02 -3.98 -9.29
C ALA A 325 -0.41 -4.53 -9.26
N ARG A 326 -0.69 -5.52 -10.11
CA ARG A 326 -1.97 -6.25 -10.14
C ARG A 326 -3.20 -5.34 -10.34
N ASN A 327 -3.06 -4.32 -11.19
CA ASN A 327 -4.17 -3.46 -11.62
C ASN A 327 -4.55 -3.79 -13.09
N ARG A 328 -5.29 -2.88 -13.75
CA ARG A 328 -5.64 -2.99 -15.18
C ARG A 328 -4.98 -1.90 -16.03
N LEU A 329 -3.87 -1.32 -15.56
CA LEU A 329 -3.15 -0.28 -16.29
C LEU A 329 -2.61 -0.85 -17.61
N ASN A 330 -2.93 -0.19 -18.71
CA ASN A 330 -2.49 -0.63 -20.03
C ASN A 330 -1.40 0.26 -20.62
N THR A 331 -1.18 1.48 -20.11
CA THR A 331 -0.11 2.36 -20.60
C THR A 331 0.38 3.30 -19.50
N LEU A 332 1.61 3.79 -19.65
CA LEU A 332 2.20 4.90 -18.92
C LEU A 332 3.09 5.64 -19.92
N ASN A 333 2.70 6.84 -20.35
CA ASN A 333 3.47 7.67 -21.27
C ASN A 333 4.68 8.33 -20.56
N ASP A 334 5.51 9.03 -21.32
CA ASP A 334 6.74 9.67 -20.83
C ASP A 334 6.47 10.85 -19.87
N THR A 335 5.24 11.37 -19.81
CA THR A 335 4.86 12.39 -18.83
C THR A 335 5.00 11.89 -17.41
N TYR A 336 4.99 10.59 -17.11
CA TYR A 336 5.26 10.07 -15.76
C TYR A 336 6.75 10.03 -15.39
N ALA A 337 7.66 10.19 -16.36
CA ALA A 337 9.09 9.97 -16.16
C ALA A 337 9.71 10.89 -15.10
N PHE A 338 9.15 12.09 -14.88
CA PHE A 338 9.62 13.02 -13.85
C PHE A 338 9.54 12.41 -12.44
N ILE A 339 8.49 11.62 -12.17
CA ILE A 339 8.27 10.99 -10.87
C ILE A 339 9.33 9.89 -10.63
N PHE A 340 9.66 9.13 -11.67
CA PHE A 340 10.59 8.00 -11.61
C PHE A 340 12.06 8.42 -11.45
N LYS A 341 12.41 9.68 -11.77
CA LYS A 341 13.79 10.21 -11.71
C LYS A 341 14.42 10.09 -10.32
N ASN A 342 13.64 10.29 -9.27
CA ASN A 342 14.11 10.34 -7.88
C ASN A 342 13.60 9.18 -7.01
N MET A 343 12.84 8.25 -7.59
CA MET A 343 12.31 7.09 -6.86
C MET A 343 13.40 6.08 -6.50
N LYS A 344 13.24 5.41 -5.35
CA LYS A 344 14.08 4.28 -4.95
C LYS A 344 13.57 2.96 -5.52
N GLY A 345 12.27 2.83 -5.76
CA GLY A 345 11.70 1.63 -6.34
C GLY A 345 10.27 1.81 -6.86
N ALA A 346 9.91 1.01 -7.87
CA ALA A 346 8.55 0.96 -8.39
C ALA A 346 8.13 -0.47 -8.74
N ASP A 347 6.95 -0.91 -8.30
CA ASP A 347 6.36 -2.19 -8.69
C ASP A 347 5.22 -1.97 -9.69
N LEU A 348 5.47 -2.38 -10.93
CA LEU A 348 4.54 -2.27 -12.07
C LEU A 348 4.13 -3.65 -12.60
N THR A 349 4.36 -4.70 -11.81
CA THR A 349 4.14 -6.09 -12.24
C THR A 349 2.65 -6.40 -12.42
N GLU A 350 2.35 -7.41 -13.24
CA GLU A 350 0.99 -7.96 -13.36
C GLU A 350 -0.08 -6.93 -13.83
N ASN A 351 0.30 -6.06 -14.76
CA ASN A 351 -0.62 -5.16 -15.46
C ASN A 351 -0.69 -5.52 -16.96
N PRO A 352 -1.83 -5.31 -17.64
CA PRO A 352 -2.02 -5.61 -19.05
C PRO A 352 -1.37 -4.57 -19.98
N TRP A 353 -0.05 -4.37 -19.86
CA TRP A 353 0.68 -3.35 -20.59
C TRP A 353 0.56 -3.48 -22.12
N HIS A 354 0.16 -2.41 -22.77
CA HIS A 354 0.23 -2.19 -24.21
C HIS A 354 1.62 -1.66 -24.56
N CYS A 355 2.34 -2.41 -25.38
CA CYS A 355 3.71 -2.10 -25.75
C CYS A 355 3.77 -1.40 -27.10
N ASP A 356 3.92 -0.09 -27.03
CA ASP A 356 4.11 0.86 -28.12
C ASP A 356 5.30 1.80 -27.81
N CYS A 357 5.39 2.95 -28.49
CA CYS A 357 6.43 3.94 -28.21
C CYS A 357 6.24 4.65 -26.88
N ASP A 358 5.00 4.78 -26.39
CA ASP A 358 4.67 5.58 -25.20
C ASP A 358 5.18 4.92 -23.92
N ILE A 359 5.24 3.59 -23.86
CA ILE A 359 5.75 2.87 -22.67
C ILE A 359 7.27 2.65 -22.69
N LEU A 360 7.93 2.93 -23.82
CA LEU A 360 9.33 2.55 -24.05
C LEU A 360 10.31 3.26 -23.11
N TRP A 361 9.96 4.44 -22.58
CA TRP A 361 10.81 5.17 -21.63
C TRP A 361 11.11 4.37 -20.35
N LEU A 362 10.23 3.45 -19.93
CA LEU A 362 10.41 2.59 -18.75
C LEU A 362 11.71 1.76 -18.81
N GLN A 363 12.24 1.51 -20.00
CA GLN A 363 13.53 0.83 -20.18
C GLN A 363 14.69 1.53 -19.46
N HIS A 364 14.67 2.87 -19.42
CA HIS A 364 15.70 3.69 -18.76
C HIS A 364 15.69 3.51 -17.23
N TYR A 365 14.55 3.11 -16.67
CA TYR A 365 14.32 2.95 -15.24
C TYR A 365 14.38 1.48 -14.78
N ARG A 366 14.96 0.58 -15.58
CA ARG A 366 15.10 -0.85 -15.25
C ARG A 366 15.65 -1.13 -13.83
N HIS A 367 16.55 -0.28 -13.34
CA HIS A 367 17.23 -0.47 -12.05
C HIS A 367 16.34 -0.22 -10.83
N ILE A 368 15.28 0.58 -10.96
CA ILE A 368 14.30 0.83 -9.87
C ILE A 368 13.05 -0.05 -9.97
N LEU A 369 12.83 -0.72 -11.12
CA LEU A 369 11.67 -1.57 -11.31
C LEU A 369 11.79 -2.90 -10.53
N TYR A 370 10.91 -3.09 -9.55
CA TYR A 370 10.78 -4.34 -8.82
C TYR A 370 10.46 -5.49 -9.77
N ARG A 371 11.28 -6.55 -9.71
CA ARG A 371 11.18 -7.71 -10.61
C ARG A 371 10.96 -7.28 -12.07
N HIS A 372 11.77 -6.37 -12.60
CA HIS A 372 11.59 -5.77 -13.93
C HIS A 372 11.31 -6.78 -15.09
N ASN A 373 11.74 -8.04 -14.96
CA ASN A 373 11.44 -9.12 -15.91
C ASN A 373 9.94 -9.49 -15.95
N ASN A 374 9.18 -9.17 -14.91
CA ASN A 374 7.75 -9.43 -14.77
C ASN A 374 6.88 -8.22 -15.17
N VAL A 375 7.51 -7.11 -15.56
CA VAL A 375 6.83 -5.99 -16.22
C VAL A 375 6.80 -6.30 -17.71
N ARG A 376 5.73 -6.98 -18.16
CA ARG A 376 5.64 -7.62 -19.48
C ARG A 376 4.49 -7.05 -20.30
N CYS A 377 4.68 -7.02 -21.61
CA CYS A 377 3.63 -6.71 -22.57
C CYS A 377 2.51 -7.73 -22.52
N GLU A 378 1.27 -7.28 -22.52
CA GLU A 378 0.08 -8.09 -22.79
C GLU A 378 -0.38 -7.91 -24.24
N THR A 379 -0.27 -6.68 -24.75
CA THR A 379 -0.58 -6.35 -26.15
C THR A 379 0.55 -5.53 -26.78
N PRO A 380 0.67 -5.50 -28.12
CA PRO A 380 -0.01 -6.36 -29.11
C PRO A 380 0.45 -7.83 -29.02
N LYS A 381 -0.33 -8.75 -29.63
CA LYS A 381 -0.14 -10.21 -29.50
C LYS A 381 1.28 -10.70 -29.82
N GLN A 382 1.97 -10.04 -30.75
CA GLN A 382 3.32 -10.37 -31.20
C GLN A 382 4.38 -10.17 -30.10
N MET A 383 4.10 -9.29 -29.14
CA MET A 383 5.00 -8.96 -28.03
C MET A 383 4.51 -9.53 -26.70
N LYS A 384 3.35 -10.22 -26.67
CA LYS A 384 2.78 -10.77 -25.44
C LYS A 384 3.80 -11.61 -24.66
N GLY A 385 3.94 -11.31 -23.37
CA GLY A 385 4.88 -11.94 -22.46
C GLY A 385 6.32 -11.42 -22.53
N LYS A 386 6.69 -10.57 -23.50
CA LYS A 386 8.03 -9.97 -23.54
C LYS A 386 8.18 -8.91 -22.44
N PRO A 387 9.30 -8.88 -21.70
CA PRO A 387 9.58 -7.80 -20.76
C PRO A 387 9.75 -6.46 -21.49
N ILE A 388 9.12 -5.40 -20.97
CA ILE A 388 9.21 -4.04 -21.56
C ILE A 388 10.67 -3.58 -21.62
N THR A 389 11.43 -3.89 -20.57
CA THR A 389 12.87 -3.59 -20.45
C THR A 389 13.78 -4.27 -21.49
N ASN A 390 13.23 -5.17 -22.32
CA ASN A 390 13.95 -5.89 -23.38
C ASN A 390 13.41 -5.60 -24.80
N LEU A 391 12.42 -4.71 -24.96
CA LEU A 391 11.94 -4.31 -26.29
C LEU A 391 13.04 -3.62 -27.11
N SER A 392 13.03 -3.84 -28.41
CA SER A 392 14.09 -3.36 -29.31
C SER A 392 13.56 -2.85 -30.64
N SER A 393 14.45 -2.32 -31.48
CA SER A 393 14.11 -1.87 -32.83
C SER A 393 13.54 -2.95 -33.76
N THR A 394 13.69 -4.23 -33.44
CA THR A 394 13.01 -5.31 -34.18
C THR A 394 11.55 -5.46 -33.78
N ASP A 395 11.22 -5.11 -32.54
CA ASP A 395 9.87 -5.22 -31.99
C ASP A 395 9.04 -3.98 -32.34
N LEU A 396 9.65 -2.80 -32.22
CA LEU A 396 9.01 -1.49 -32.39
C LEU A 396 9.82 -0.58 -33.32
N PRO A 397 9.95 -0.89 -34.62
CA PRO A 397 10.85 -0.18 -35.54
C PRO A 397 10.58 1.32 -35.68
N GLU A 398 9.32 1.73 -35.56
CA GLU A 398 8.87 3.12 -35.67
C GLU A 398 9.40 4.00 -34.52
N CYS A 399 9.63 3.42 -33.33
CA CYS A 399 10.14 4.12 -32.17
C CYS A 399 11.68 4.34 -32.23
N PHE A 400 12.39 3.76 -33.22
CA PHE A 400 13.84 3.89 -33.39
C PHE A 400 14.23 4.52 -34.75
N PRO A 401 13.93 5.81 -34.97
CA PRO A 401 14.10 6.47 -36.26
C PRO A 401 15.56 6.48 -36.76
N HIS A 402 16.56 6.51 -35.88
CA HIS A 402 17.98 6.45 -36.27
C HIS A 402 18.41 5.10 -36.88
N VAL A 403 17.70 4.02 -36.57
CA VAL A 403 17.93 2.67 -37.15
C VAL A 403 17.12 2.49 -38.43
N TYR A 404 15.89 3.01 -38.45
CA TYR A 404 14.97 2.91 -39.59
C TYR A 404 15.41 3.79 -40.77
N GLY A 405 15.91 5.01 -40.50
CA GLY A 405 16.41 5.95 -41.51
C GLY A 405 17.57 5.38 -42.34
N LYS A 406 18.48 4.60 -41.73
CA LYS A 406 19.57 3.91 -42.46
C LYS A 406 19.09 2.77 -43.35
N LYS A 407 18.05 2.03 -42.95
CA LYS A 407 17.44 0.99 -43.79
C LYS A 407 16.63 1.60 -44.94
N SER A 408 15.85 2.65 -44.67
CA SER A 408 15.06 3.36 -45.67
C SER A 408 15.93 4.04 -46.73
N HIS A 409 17.00 4.74 -46.35
CA HIS A 409 17.94 5.32 -47.32
C HIS A 409 18.63 4.28 -48.20
N ARG A 410 19.00 3.12 -47.65
CA ARG A 410 19.57 2.03 -48.46
C ARG A 410 18.59 1.51 -49.50
N ILE A 411 17.30 1.36 -49.14
CA ILE A 411 16.25 0.94 -50.08
C ILE A 411 16.05 2.01 -51.17
N LEU A 412 16.00 3.28 -50.80
CA LEU A 412 15.81 4.39 -51.74
C LEU A 412 16.97 4.50 -52.74
N ILE A 413 18.21 4.33 -52.28
CA ILE A 413 19.41 4.29 -53.13
C ILE A 413 19.36 3.10 -54.09
N VAL A 414 18.96 1.91 -53.62
CA VAL A 414 18.82 0.73 -54.49
C VAL A 414 17.74 0.96 -55.55
N MET A 415 16.59 1.54 -55.20
CA MET A 415 15.54 1.87 -56.17
C MET A 415 16.02 2.91 -57.20
N LEU A 416 16.75 3.94 -56.77
CA LEU A 416 17.34 4.94 -57.67
C LEU A 416 18.38 4.31 -58.64
N LEU A 417 19.21 3.39 -58.15
CA LEU A 417 20.18 2.69 -59.00
C LEU A 417 19.47 1.80 -60.03
N VAL A 418 18.41 1.09 -59.64
CA VAL A 418 17.61 0.27 -60.56
C VAL A 418 16.94 1.13 -61.63
N THR A 419 16.36 2.29 -61.27
CA THR A 419 15.74 3.17 -62.26
C THR A 419 16.77 3.78 -63.22
N ILE A 420 17.96 4.14 -62.73
CA ILE A 420 19.06 4.61 -63.57
C ILE A 420 19.50 3.51 -64.56
N VAL A 421 19.67 2.27 -64.10
CA VAL A 421 20.04 1.13 -64.97
C VAL A 421 18.96 0.88 -66.02
N MET A 422 17.68 0.95 -65.65
CA MET A 422 16.56 0.81 -66.59
C MET A 422 16.55 1.94 -67.63
N LEU A 423 16.81 3.19 -67.22
CA LEU A 423 16.94 4.34 -68.11
C LEU A 423 18.09 4.19 -69.09
N PHE A 424 19.27 3.77 -68.63
CA PHE A 424 20.39 3.46 -69.52
C PHE A 424 20.08 2.31 -70.48
N GLY A 425 19.35 1.29 -70.03
CA GLY A 425 18.86 0.21 -70.89
C GLY A 425 17.95 0.72 -72.00
N VAL A 426 16.99 1.59 -71.68
CA VAL A 426 16.08 2.21 -72.66
C VAL A 426 16.86 3.09 -73.64
N ILE A 427 17.76 3.94 -73.16
CA ILE A 427 18.61 4.80 -74.00
C ILE A 427 19.48 3.94 -74.94
N PHE A 428 20.07 2.86 -74.43
CA PHE A 428 20.87 1.93 -75.24
C PHE A 428 20.04 1.28 -76.35
N VAL A 429 18.81 0.85 -76.05
CA VAL A 429 17.89 0.32 -77.07
C VAL A 429 17.55 1.39 -78.11
N LEU A 430 17.27 2.63 -77.70
CA LEU A 430 16.96 3.73 -78.62
C LEU A 430 18.15 4.12 -79.52
N ILE A 431 19.38 4.06 -79.01
CA ILE A 431 20.60 4.34 -79.80
C ILE A 431 20.90 3.19 -80.77
N ARG A 432 20.71 1.94 -80.34
CA ARG A 432 21.06 0.75 -81.13
C ARG A 432 19.98 0.36 -82.14
N TYR A 433 18.74 0.80 -81.89
CA TYR A 433 17.58 0.61 -82.76
C TYR A 433 16.86 1.95 -82.97
N PRO A 434 17.41 2.87 -83.79
CA PRO A 434 16.69 4.08 -84.16
C PRO A 434 15.35 3.70 -84.81
N PHE A 435 14.26 4.20 -84.23
CA PHE A 435 12.87 4.04 -84.67
C PHE A 435 12.72 4.45 -86.15
N SER A 436 12.97 3.51 -87.06
CA SER A 436 12.80 3.64 -88.50
C SER A 436 11.58 2.83 -88.97
N TRP A 437 10.54 2.79 -88.13
CA TRP A 437 9.27 2.15 -88.48
C TRP A 437 8.09 2.76 -87.71
N LEU A 438 7.69 3.98 -88.07
CA LEU A 438 6.34 4.51 -87.78
C LEU A 438 5.98 5.71 -88.68
N ALA A 439 6.37 5.63 -89.96
CA ALA A 439 5.78 6.43 -91.03
C ALA A 439 5.10 5.49 -92.03
N ALA A 440 4.11 4.73 -91.56
CA ALA A 440 3.22 3.96 -92.42
C ALA A 440 1.81 3.96 -91.83
N ASN A 441 1.00 4.90 -92.34
CA ASN A 441 -0.45 4.86 -92.47
C ASN A 441 -1.29 4.38 -91.27
N ARG A 442 -1.84 5.33 -90.51
CA ARG A 442 -3.23 5.23 -90.02
C ARG A 442 -3.95 6.56 -90.20
N ALA A 443 -4.61 6.69 -91.35
CA ALA A 443 -5.70 7.64 -91.55
C ALA A 443 -6.86 7.24 -90.63
N VAL A 444 -7.39 8.21 -89.88
CA VAL A 444 -8.60 8.04 -89.07
C VAL A 444 -9.79 8.35 -89.98
N GLY A 445 -10.69 7.38 -90.17
CA GLY A 445 -11.86 7.50 -91.04
C GLY A 445 -13.00 8.36 -90.47
N PRO A 446 -14.02 8.69 -91.28
CA PRO A 446 -14.96 9.80 -91.04
C PRO A 446 -15.94 9.67 -89.87
N ASN A 447 -15.86 8.62 -89.03
CA ASN A 447 -16.83 8.33 -87.96
C ASN A 447 -16.19 8.14 -86.58
N SER A 448 -15.09 8.84 -86.29
CA SER A 448 -14.46 8.78 -84.96
C SER A 448 -15.27 9.59 -83.93
N PRO A 449 -15.70 8.98 -82.81
CA PRO A 449 -16.48 9.64 -81.74
C PRO A 449 -15.67 10.66 -80.91
N TYR A 450 -14.42 10.96 -81.29
CA TYR A 450 -13.53 11.90 -80.59
C TYR A 450 -13.27 13.20 -81.36
N SER A 451 -14.16 13.57 -82.28
CA SER A 451 -14.05 14.85 -83.00
C SER A 451 -14.60 15.99 -82.13
N PRO A 452 -13.81 17.02 -81.75
CA PRO A 452 -14.31 18.15 -80.97
C PRO A 452 -15.28 19.00 -81.80
N PRO A 453 -16.45 19.40 -81.27
CA PRO A 453 -17.38 20.26 -81.99
C PRO A 453 -16.84 21.69 -82.14
N SER A 454 -16.93 22.19 -83.37
CA SER A 454 -16.59 23.54 -83.82
C SER A 454 -17.60 24.59 -83.33
N THR A 455 -17.09 25.67 -82.75
CA THR A 455 -17.80 26.94 -82.51
C THR A 455 -18.05 27.74 -83.80
N PRO A 456 -19.09 28.61 -83.83
CA PRO A 456 -18.88 29.99 -84.29
C PRO A 456 -19.50 31.04 -83.33
N VAL A 457 -18.78 32.09 -82.89
CA VAL A 457 -18.62 33.48 -83.44
C VAL A 457 -19.97 34.24 -83.47
N SER A 458 -20.21 35.47 -82.98
CA SER A 458 -19.50 36.63 -82.35
C SER A 458 -20.60 37.51 -81.69
N VAL A 459 -20.35 38.47 -80.78
CA VAL A 459 -20.09 39.92 -81.07
C VAL A 459 -19.97 40.70 -79.74
N SER A 460 -18.95 41.57 -79.70
CA SER A 460 -18.66 42.79 -78.90
C SER A 460 -19.50 43.19 -77.67
N ASN A 461 -18.83 43.48 -76.55
CA ASN A 461 -18.47 44.86 -76.16
C ASN A 461 -17.67 44.88 -74.84
N ASN A 462 -16.51 45.52 -74.89
CA ASN A 462 -15.78 46.11 -73.76
C ASN A 462 -16.46 47.47 -73.41
N PRO A 463 -16.17 48.18 -72.28
CA PRO A 463 -14.88 48.20 -71.58
C PRO A 463 -14.89 48.50 -70.04
N PHE A 464 -13.67 48.46 -69.44
CA PHE A 464 -13.18 49.14 -68.21
C PHE A 464 -13.90 48.84 -66.86
N THR A 465 -13.26 48.68 -65.69
CA THR A 465 -12.00 49.22 -65.16
C THR A 465 -11.58 48.42 -63.92
N ILE A 466 -10.28 48.37 -63.65
CA ILE A 466 -9.67 47.92 -62.38
C ILE A 466 -9.60 49.11 -61.42
N GLN A 467 -9.98 48.91 -60.16
CA GLN A 467 -9.19 49.28 -58.98
C GLN A 467 -9.43 48.28 -57.87
#